data_AF-A0A7J6AHT2-F1
#
_entry.id   AF-A0A7J6AHT2-F1
#
_cell.length_a   1.000
_cell.length_b   1.000
_cell.length_c   1.000
_cell.angle_alpha   90.00
_cell.angle_beta   90.00
_cell.angle_gamma   90.00
#
_symmetry.space_group_name_H-M   'P 1'
#
loop_
_entity.id
_entity.type
_entity.pdbx_description
1 polymer ?
#
loop_
_entity_poly.entity_id
_entity_poly.type
_entity_poly.pdbx_seq_one_letter_code
_entity_poly.pdbx_strand_id
1 'polypeptide(L)'
;MAASESQFEAVAQLRSESWEEIVPVTTLKPGYSDSCHNFFSVAFPYRVTHVRLNMYPDGGIARLRVYGIGQRDWSSVLSQEEVDLVALVNGGVCVGYSDAHFGHPRNMIGLGRADNMADGWETARRLDRPKVLKMDKKGILQLPGFEWAVFRLGHPGVISRIEIDTNHYKGNFPDWCKIEACSLTPEEEQTYIKCKWISDKGPTWKMLLLPQKLKPHYRHLYSGERVLQCGRVSHVRLVIAPDGGVSRLRLWGHIISNTSTNTHQISKL
;
A
#
# COMPACT_ATOMS: atom_id res chain seq x y z
N MET A 1 35.28 2.70 -2.81
CA MET A 1 35.63 2.22 -1.47
C MET A 1 35.33 0.74 -1.40
N ALA A 2 36.23 -0.07 -0.83
CA ALA A 2 36.00 -1.48 -0.52
C ALA A 2 35.44 -1.63 0.91
N ALA A 3 34.88 -2.79 1.24
CA ALA A 3 34.42 -3.09 2.60
C ALA A 3 35.61 -3.17 3.58
N SER A 4 35.39 -2.72 4.82
CA SER A 4 36.40 -2.81 5.89
C SER A 4 36.43 -4.21 6.51
N GLU A 5 37.51 -4.53 7.23
CA GLU A 5 37.65 -5.81 7.96
C GLU A 5 36.50 -6.05 8.94
N SER A 6 36.14 -5.04 9.73
CA SER A 6 34.97 -5.11 10.64
C SER A 6 33.64 -5.40 9.91
N GLN A 7 33.48 -4.93 8.66
CA GLN A 7 32.29 -5.23 7.87
C GLN A 7 32.30 -6.68 7.38
N PHE A 8 33.46 -7.20 6.99
CA PHE A 8 33.62 -8.62 6.65
C PHE A 8 33.35 -9.52 7.86
N GLU A 9 33.85 -9.18 9.04
CA GLU A 9 33.57 -9.91 10.27
C GLU A 9 32.08 -9.93 10.61
N ALA A 10 31.40 -8.77 10.53
CA ALA A 10 29.97 -8.67 10.77
C ALA A 10 29.14 -9.51 9.78
N VAL A 11 29.51 -9.51 8.50
CA VAL A 11 28.84 -10.34 7.47
C VAL A 11 29.11 -11.82 7.66
N ALA A 12 30.33 -12.21 8.09
CA ALA A 12 30.66 -13.61 8.35
C ALA A 12 29.79 -14.22 9.48
N GLN A 13 29.38 -13.42 10.47
CA GLN A 13 28.47 -13.87 11.53
C GLN A 13 27.09 -14.29 11.00
N LEU A 14 26.68 -13.80 9.82
CA LEU A 14 25.41 -14.17 9.18
C LEU A 14 25.43 -15.60 8.59
N ARG A 15 26.61 -16.21 8.45
CA ARG A 15 26.81 -17.55 7.87
C ARG A 15 26.09 -17.73 6.53
N SER A 16 26.23 -16.72 5.66
CA SER A 16 25.48 -16.65 4.41
C SER A 16 25.89 -17.70 3.37
N GLU A 17 27.04 -18.31 3.52
CA GLU A 17 27.57 -19.41 2.69
C GLU A 17 26.65 -20.63 2.64
N SER A 18 25.88 -20.89 3.69
CA SER A 18 24.94 -22.01 3.76
C SER A 18 23.48 -21.61 3.52
N TRP A 19 23.22 -20.37 3.09
CA TRP A 19 21.85 -19.92 2.81
C TRP A 19 21.29 -20.59 1.56
N GLU A 20 19.98 -20.89 1.61
CA GLU A 20 19.25 -21.44 0.48
C GLU A 20 19.15 -20.41 -0.67
N GLU A 21 19.31 -20.89 -1.89
CA GLU A 21 19.29 -20.06 -3.08
C GLU A 21 17.86 -19.86 -3.58
N ILE A 22 17.37 -18.62 -3.54
CA ILE A 22 16.02 -18.28 -4.00
C ILE A 22 15.94 -17.99 -5.51
N VAL A 23 17.09 -17.69 -6.14
CA VAL A 23 17.24 -17.53 -7.59
C VAL A 23 18.54 -18.24 -7.98
N PRO A 24 18.51 -19.31 -8.79
CA PRO A 24 19.72 -20.02 -9.21
C PRO A 24 20.67 -19.10 -9.98
N VAL A 25 21.97 -19.41 -9.98
CA VAL A 25 22.97 -18.72 -10.81
C VAL A 25 22.47 -18.64 -12.25
N THR A 26 22.22 -17.41 -12.71
CA THR A 26 21.57 -17.15 -14.00
C THR A 26 22.33 -16.08 -14.77
N THR A 27 22.59 -16.33 -16.05
CA THR A 27 23.19 -15.36 -16.96
C THR A 27 22.28 -14.15 -17.14
N LEU A 28 22.79 -12.95 -16.86
CA LEU A 28 22.07 -11.70 -17.06
C LEU A 28 22.24 -11.19 -18.49
N LYS A 29 21.22 -10.48 -18.98
CA LYS A 29 21.29 -9.75 -20.25
C LYS A 29 22.14 -8.48 -20.10
N PRO A 30 22.77 -8.01 -21.19
CA PRO A 30 23.59 -6.80 -21.19
C PRO A 30 22.79 -5.53 -20.89
N GLY A 31 23.51 -4.46 -20.53
CA GLY A 31 22.93 -3.19 -20.08
C GLY A 31 22.35 -2.28 -21.18
N TYR A 32 22.01 -2.79 -22.36
CA TYR A 32 21.35 -1.99 -23.39
C TYR A 32 19.92 -1.65 -22.98
N SER A 33 19.38 -0.54 -23.46
CA SER A 33 18.07 -0.03 -23.04
C SER A 33 16.91 -1.02 -23.22
N ASP A 34 17.03 -1.94 -24.18
CA ASP A 34 16.05 -2.97 -24.52
C ASP A 34 16.18 -4.27 -23.71
N SER A 35 17.29 -4.45 -22.98
CA SER A 35 17.68 -5.73 -22.37
C SER A 35 18.21 -5.62 -20.94
N CYS A 36 18.41 -4.40 -20.43
CA CYS A 36 19.01 -4.14 -19.12
C CYS A 36 18.15 -4.58 -17.91
N HIS A 37 16.87 -4.88 -18.12
CA HIS A 37 15.96 -5.35 -17.08
C HIS A 37 15.85 -6.88 -17.08
N ASN A 38 16.31 -7.48 -15.99
CA ASN A 38 16.24 -8.92 -15.75
C ASN A 38 15.23 -9.19 -14.62
N PHE A 39 14.18 -9.95 -14.92
CA PHE A 39 13.11 -10.29 -13.96
C PHE A 39 13.09 -11.78 -13.69
N PHE A 40 13.04 -12.15 -12.41
CA PHE A 40 13.03 -13.54 -11.96
C PHE A 40 11.80 -13.75 -11.06
N SER A 41 11.00 -14.76 -11.38
CA SER A 41 9.93 -15.22 -10.49
C SER A 41 10.53 -16.14 -9.44
N VAL A 42 10.19 -15.92 -8.18
CA VAL A 42 10.71 -16.69 -7.04
C VAL A 42 9.55 -17.38 -6.35
N ALA A 43 9.63 -18.71 -6.25
CA ALA A 43 8.71 -19.51 -5.45
C ALA A 43 9.44 -19.93 -4.17
N PHE A 44 9.38 -19.09 -3.14
CA PHE A 44 10.00 -19.36 -1.85
C PHE A 44 8.96 -19.21 -0.73
N PRO A 45 8.61 -20.30 -0.02
CA PRO A 45 7.46 -20.30 0.88
C PRO A 45 7.77 -19.67 2.26
N TYR A 46 9.04 -19.41 2.57
CA TYR A 46 9.45 -18.95 3.89
C TYR A 46 9.68 -17.44 3.94
N ARG A 47 9.43 -16.87 5.13
CA ARG A 47 9.78 -15.48 5.42
C ARG A 47 11.30 -15.34 5.51
N VAL A 48 11.84 -14.32 4.83
CA VAL A 48 13.26 -13.94 4.93
C VAL A 48 13.40 -12.55 5.52
N THR A 49 14.53 -12.31 6.20
CA THR A 49 14.90 -11.00 6.76
C THR A 49 16.11 -10.39 6.06
N HIS A 50 16.92 -11.21 5.40
CA HIS A 50 18.13 -10.82 4.71
C HIS A 50 18.15 -11.47 3.32
N VAL A 51 18.81 -10.81 2.38
CA VAL A 51 19.09 -11.32 1.05
C VAL A 51 20.56 -11.09 0.74
N ARG A 52 21.18 -12.03 0.03
CA ARG A 52 22.54 -11.92 -0.46
C ARG A 52 22.51 -11.89 -1.99
N LEU A 53 23.21 -10.93 -2.58
CA LEU A 53 23.43 -10.87 -4.03
C LEU A 53 24.84 -11.36 -4.31
N ASN A 54 24.95 -12.40 -5.14
CA ASN A 54 26.22 -12.89 -5.65
C ASN A 54 26.36 -12.50 -7.14
N MET A 55 27.54 -12.05 -7.54
CA MET A 55 27.87 -11.70 -8.92
C MET A 55 29.15 -12.42 -9.31
N TYR A 56 29.16 -13.07 -10.48
CA TYR A 56 30.24 -13.97 -10.90
C TYR A 56 30.77 -13.61 -12.28
N PRO A 57 32.12 -13.57 -12.49
CA PRO A 57 33.14 -13.41 -11.45
C PRO A 57 33.15 -11.99 -10.85
N ASP A 58 32.75 -11.00 -11.64
CA ASP A 58 32.71 -9.58 -11.31
C ASP A 58 31.88 -8.81 -12.37
N GLY A 59 31.71 -7.50 -12.20
CA GLY A 59 30.92 -6.67 -13.12
C GLY A 59 30.22 -5.51 -12.40
N GLY A 60 29.12 -5.03 -12.99
CA GLY A 60 28.33 -3.93 -12.45
C GLY A 60 26.84 -4.18 -12.51
N ILE A 61 26.16 -4.00 -11.37
CA ILE A 61 24.69 -4.04 -11.27
C ILE A 61 24.21 -2.64 -10.87
N ALA A 62 23.43 -2.01 -11.75
CA ALA A 62 22.94 -0.65 -11.50
C ALA A 62 21.94 -0.61 -10.33
N ARG A 63 21.00 -1.56 -10.26
CA ARG A 63 19.95 -1.63 -9.23
C ARG A 63 19.59 -3.08 -8.94
N LEU A 64 19.43 -3.40 -7.65
CA LEU A 64 18.73 -4.59 -7.18
C LEU A 64 17.36 -4.17 -6.65
N ARG A 65 16.29 -4.86 -7.07
CA ARG A 65 14.95 -4.73 -6.49
C ARG A 65 14.46 -6.11 -6.09
N VAL A 66 14.17 -6.29 -4.80
CA VAL A 66 13.58 -7.50 -4.26
C VAL A 66 12.15 -7.18 -3.85
N TYR A 67 11.20 -7.90 -4.43
CA TYR A 67 9.78 -7.69 -4.16
C TYR A 67 9.28 -8.76 -3.21
N GLY A 68 8.55 -8.34 -2.19
CA GLY A 68 7.93 -9.22 -1.20
C GLY A 68 6.85 -8.45 -0.44
N ILE A 69 6.05 -9.18 0.33
CA ILE A 69 5.02 -8.60 1.20
C ILE A 69 5.54 -8.62 2.63
N GLY A 70 5.47 -7.49 3.32
CA GLY A 70 5.86 -7.40 4.73
C GLY A 70 5.03 -8.37 5.58
N GLN A 71 5.68 -9.10 6.48
CA GLN A 71 5.00 -9.95 7.45
C GLN A 71 5.21 -9.41 8.85
N ARG A 72 4.11 -8.94 9.46
CA ARG A 72 4.03 -8.62 10.88
C ARG A 72 3.56 -9.85 11.65
N ASP A 73 4.17 -10.09 12.81
CA ASP A 73 3.60 -11.00 13.77
C ASP A 73 2.38 -10.33 14.43
N TRP A 74 1.19 -10.75 14.02
CA TRP A 74 -0.06 -10.21 14.55
C TRP A 74 -0.44 -10.79 15.91
N SER A 75 0.19 -11.90 16.33
CA SER A 75 -0.06 -12.48 17.65
C SER A 75 0.51 -11.64 18.78
N SER A 76 1.51 -10.80 18.49
CA SER A 76 2.11 -9.87 19.45
C SER A 76 1.34 -8.55 19.59
N VAL A 77 0.35 -8.29 18.73
CA VAL A 77 -0.44 -7.05 18.74
C VAL A 77 -1.64 -7.24 19.66
N LEU A 78 -1.77 -6.40 20.67
CA LEU A 78 -2.92 -6.48 21.58
C LEU A 78 -4.19 -5.94 20.91
N SER A 79 -5.37 -6.45 21.25
CA SER A 79 -6.63 -5.98 20.65
C SER A 79 -6.94 -4.49 20.90
N GLN A 80 -6.34 -3.90 21.93
CA GLN A 80 -6.46 -2.47 22.27
C GLN A 80 -5.30 -1.63 21.68
N GLU A 81 -4.32 -2.26 21.04
CA GLU A 81 -3.21 -1.55 20.39
C GLU A 81 -3.68 -0.99 19.05
N GLU A 82 -3.63 0.33 18.91
CA GLU A 82 -3.92 0.99 17.65
C GLU A 82 -2.68 0.91 16.74
N VAL A 83 -2.85 0.35 15.55
CA VAL A 83 -1.78 0.12 14.57
C VAL A 83 -2.21 0.59 13.18
N ASP A 84 -1.26 1.02 12.35
CA ASP A 84 -1.53 1.35 10.95
C ASP A 84 -1.75 0.07 10.13
N LEU A 85 -3.01 -0.29 9.92
CA LEU A 85 -3.42 -1.54 9.28
C LEU A 85 -3.05 -1.59 7.79
N VAL A 86 -2.80 -0.45 7.15
CA VAL A 86 -2.45 -0.40 5.71
C VAL A 86 -0.96 -0.23 5.46
N ALA A 87 -0.14 0.01 6.50
CA ALA A 87 1.29 0.20 6.35
C ALA A 87 1.96 -0.98 5.62
N LEU A 88 2.88 -0.67 4.72
CA LEU A 88 3.67 -1.66 3.97
C LEU A 88 4.40 -2.63 4.90
N VAL A 89 4.97 -2.11 5.99
CA VAL A 89 5.70 -2.93 6.99
C VAL A 89 4.78 -3.84 7.80
N ASN A 90 3.49 -3.52 7.87
CA ASN A 90 2.49 -4.38 8.50
C ASN A 90 1.89 -5.37 7.49
N GLY A 91 2.31 -5.35 6.23
CA GLY A 91 1.82 -6.26 5.18
C GLY A 91 0.69 -5.71 4.33
N GLY A 92 0.44 -4.39 4.41
CA GLY A 92 -0.47 -3.72 3.49
C GLY A 92 0.06 -3.74 2.05
N VAL A 93 -0.84 -3.90 1.08
CA VAL A 93 -0.47 -4.05 -0.34
C VAL A 93 -1.43 -3.24 -1.21
N CYS A 94 -0.89 -2.53 -2.20
CA CYS A 94 -1.68 -1.96 -3.28
C CYS A 94 -2.08 -3.07 -4.28
N VAL A 95 -3.38 -3.31 -4.44
CA VAL A 95 -3.93 -4.42 -5.24
C VAL A 95 -4.70 -3.95 -6.48
N GLY A 96 -4.85 -2.65 -6.67
CA GLY A 96 -5.41 -2.06 -7.89
C GLY A 96 -5.33 -0.54 -7.87
N TYR A 97 -5.35 0.08 -9.04
CA TYR A 97 -5.42 1.53 -9.20
C TYR A 97 -5.87 1.91 -10.61
N SER A 98 -6.34 3.14 -10.79
CA SER A 98 -6.78 3.68 -12.08
C SER A 98 -5.62 4.18 -12.96
N ASP A 99 -4.71 4.97 -12.38
CA ASP A 99 -3.58 5.60 -13.07
C ASP A 99 -2.36 5.71 -12.16
N ALA A 100 -1.16 5.75 -12.73
CA ALA A 100 0.09 5.95 -12.01
C ALA A 100 1.09 6.73 -12.88
N HIS A 101 0.71 7.94 -13.29
CA HIS A 101 1.53 8.83 -14.12
C HIS A 101 2.90 9.14 -13.51
N PHE A 102 2.95 9.47 -12.22
CA PHE A 102 4.20 9.73 -11.51
C PHE A 102 4.17 9.13 -10.09
N GLY A 103 5.25 8.43 -9.73
CA GLY A 103 5.24 7.57 -8.54
C GLY A 103 4.29 6.37 -8.71
N HIS A 104 3.89 5.73 -7.60
CA HIS A 104 2.99 4.58 -7.62
C HIS A 104 2.16 4.54 -6.34
N PRO A 105 0.88 4.13 -6.38
CA PRO A 105 0.04 4.04 -5.17
C PRO A 105 0.64 3.26 -3.99
N ARG A 106 1.54 2.28 -4.25
CA ARG A 106 2.24 1.51 -3.21
C ARG A 106 3.11 2.40 -2.31
N ASN A 107 3.56 3.54 -2.81
CA ASN A 107 4.40 4.47 -2.05
C ASN A 107 3.60 5.17 -0.95
N MET A 108 2.28 5.34 -1.12
CA MET A 108 1.43 5.98 -0.10
C MET A 108 1.41 5.24 1.23
N ILE A 109 1.65 3.92 1.20
CA ILE A 109 1.69 3.07 2.39
C ILE A 109 3.12 2.79 2.87
N GLY A 110 4.12 3.41 2.24
CA GLY A 110 5.54 3.30 2.57
C GLY A 110 5.87 3.82 3.96
N LEU A 111 7.14 3.73 4.37
CA LEU A 111 7.60 4.20 5.67
C LEU A 111 7.63 5.75 5.76
N GLY A 112 7.52 6.27 6.98
CA GLY A 112 7.70 7.69 7.27
C GLY A 112 6.79 8.63 6.46
N ARG A 113 7.30 9.82 6.17
CA ARG A 113 6.70 10.77 5.21
C ARG A 113 7.44 10.68 3.89
N ALA A 114 6.82 11.14 2.80
CA ALA A 114 7.52 11.16 1.52
C ALA A 114 8.69 12.14 1.53
N ASP A 115 9.82 11.73 0.96
CA ASP A 115 10.99 12.59 0.79
C ASP A 115 10.78 13.64 -0.32
N ASN A 116 10.00 13.30 -1.34
CA ASN A 116 9.64 14.16 -2.47
C ASN A 116 8.38 13.63 -3.18
N MET A 117 7.95 14.25 -4.29
CA MET A 117 6.76 13.81 -5.04
C MET A 117 6.91 12.42 -5.69
N ALA A 118 8.12 11.97 -6.04
CA ALA A 118 8.33 10.64 -6.65
C ALA A 118 8.08 9.51 -5.64
N ASP A 119 8.22 9.82 -4.36
CA ASP A 119 7.91 8.94 -3.24
C ASP A 119 6.42 9.02 -2.83
N GLY A 120 5.54 9.56 -3.68
CA GLY A 120 4.09 9.51 -3.51
C GLY A 120 3.39 8.76 -4.66
N TRP A 121 2.12 9.09 -4.85
CA TRP A 121 1.32 8.70 -6.01
C TRP A 121 0.70 9.93 -6.64
N GLU A 122 0.92 10.11 -7.93
CA GLU A 122 0.31 11.16 -8.73
C GLU A 122 -0.28 10.59 -10.02
N THR A 123 -1.48 11.07 -10.35
CA THR A 123 -2.18 10.70 -11.57
C THR A 123 -2.04 11.76 -12.65
N ALA A 124 -2.22 11.36 -13.91
CA ALA A 124 -2.28 12.27 -15.03
C ALA A 124 -3.46 13.24 -14.84
N ARG A 125 -3.27 14.49 -15.29
CA ARG A 125 -4.36 15.46 -15.36
C ARG A 125 -5.42 14.93 -16.32
N ARG A 126 -6.68 14.92 -15.89
CA ARG A 126 -7.77 14.49 -16.76
C ARG A 126 -8.01 15.49 -17.89
N LEU A 127 -8.27 14.96 -19.08
CA LEU A 127 -8.47 15.75 -20.30
C LEU A 127 -9.91 16.27 -20.45
N ASP A 128 -10.86 15.75 -19.67
CA ASP A 128 -12.28 16.11 -19.67
C ASP A 128 -12.62 17.33 -18.78
N ARG A 129 -11.60 18.12 -18.40
CA ARG A 129 -11.77 19.32 -17.57
C ARG A 129 -12.46 20.45 -18.37
N PRO A 130 -13.60 21.00 -17.89
CA PRO A 130 -14.27 22.12 -18.54
C PRO A 130 -13.43 23.40 -18.45
N LYS A 131 -13.63 24.30 -19.43
CA LYS A 131 -12.94 25.60 -19.49
C LYS A 131 -13.24 26.50 -18.27
N VAL A 132 -14.45 26.39 -17.73
CA VAL A 132 -14.89 27.17 -16.57
C VAL A 132 -15.06 26.22 -15.39
N LEU A 133 -14.20 26.38 -14.39
CA LEU A 133 -14.27 25.64 -13.15
C LEU A 133 -15.40 26.18 -12.27
N LYS A 134 -16.23 25.30 -11.75
CA LYS A 134 -17.29 25.61 -10.79
C LYS A 134 -17.00 24.95 -9.47
N MET A 135 -17.30 25.64 -8.37
CA MET A 135 -17.25 25.10 -7.02
C MET A 135 -18.65 25.05 -6.43
N ASP A 136 -18.89 24.08 -5.56
CA ASP A 136 -20.10 24.08 -4.73
C ASP A 136 -19.96 25.05 -3.54
N LYS A 137 -21.01 25.12 -2.71
CA LYS A 137 -21.03 25.96 -1.50
C LYS A 137 -19.98 25.58 -0.45
N LYS A 138 -19.38 24.38 -0.56
CA LYS A 138 -18.33 23.87 0.33
C LYS A 138 -16.93 24.08 -0.27
N GLY A 139 -16.84 24.74 -1.43
CA GLY A 139 -15.59 25.00 -2.13
C GLY A 139 -15.04 23.79 -2.89
N ILE A 140 -15.82 22.71 -3.08
CA ILE A 140 -15.41 21.51 -3.81
C ILE A 140 -15.59 21.73 -5.32
N LEU A 141 -14.54 21.45 -6.09
CA LEU A 141 -14.57 21.53 -7.55
C LEU A 141 -15.55 20.49 -8.11
N GLN A 142 -16.46 20.98 -8.95
CA GLN A 142 -17.43 20.16 -9.67
C GLN A 142 -16.81 19.76 -11.01
N LEU A 143 -16.04 18.68 -10.99
CA LEU A 143 -15.36 18.12 -12.15
C LEU A 143 -15.78 16.67 -12.38
N PRO A 144 -15.94 16.24 -13.64
CA PRO A 144 -16.24 14.85 -13.94
C PRO A 144 -15.06 13.95 -13.61
N GLY A 145 -15.37 12.71 -13.25
CA GLY A 145 -14.38 11.67 -13.01
C GLY A 145 -13.66 11.75 -11.66
N PHE A 146 -12.91 10.70 -11.40
CA PHE A 146 -12.10 10.51 -10.22
C PHE A 146 -11.04 9.46 -10.53
N GLU A 147 -9.98 9.46 -9.75
CA GLU A 147 -8.95 8.44 -9.75
C GLU A 147 -9.01 7.64 -8.45
N TRP A 148 -8.53 6.40 -8.47
CA TRP A 148 -8.67 5.51 -7.33
C TRP A 148 -7.48 4.57 -7.16
N ALA A 149 -7.26 4.14 -5.92
CA ALA A 149 -6.32 3.10 -5.56
C ALA A 149 -6.92 2.20 -4.48
N VAL A 150 -6.77 0.89 -4.63
CA VAL A 150 -7.25 -0.13 -3.69
C VAL A 150 -6.09 -0.76 -2.94
N PHE A 151 -6.24 -0.86 -1.63
CA PHE A 151 -5.26 -1.45 -0.74
C PHE A 151 -5.89 -2.59 0.06
N ARG A 152 -5.20 -3.73 0.10
CA ARG A 152 -5.44 -4.76 1.11
C ARG A 152 -4.70 -4.38 2.38
N LEU A 153 -5.39 -4.46 3.52
CA LEU A 153 -4.80 -4.27 4.84
C LEU A 153 -3.87 -5.44 5.18
N GLY A 154 -2.83 -5.17 5.97
CA GLY A 154 -1.94 -6.22 6.48
C GLY A 154 -2.65 -7.21 7.40
N HIS A 155 -3.70 -6.76 8.07
CA HIS A 155 -4.64 -7.60 8.81
C HIS A 155 -6.04 -6.97 8.77
N PRO A 156 -7.11 -7.76 8.62
CA PRO A 156 -8.47 -7.23 8.71
C PRO A 156 -8.76 -6.66 10.11
N GLY A 157 -9.37 -5.49 10.17
CA GLY A 157 -9.57 -4.78 11.44
C GLY A 157 -10.64 -3.71 11.36
N VAL A 158 -10.77 -2.95 12.44
CA VAL A 158 -11.66 -1.78 12.53
C VAL A 158 -10.82 -0.51 12.50
N ILE A 159 -11.09 0.36 11.53
CA ILE A 159 -10.37 1.62 11.36
C ILE A 159 -11.03 2.70 12.21
N SER A 160 -10.24 3.35 13.06
CA SER A 160 -10.65 4.43 13.98
C SER A 160 -10.12 5.80 13.55
N ARG A 161 -8.98 5.83 12.86
CA ARG A 161 -8.26 7.06 12.53
C ARG A 161 -7.65 6.97 11.14
N ILE A 162 -7.75 8.07 10.41
CA ILE A 162 -7.29 8.17 9.01
C ILE A 162 -6.34 9.35 8.89
N GLU A 163 -5.23 9.15 8.19
CA GLU A 163 -4.36 10.23 7.73
C GLU A 163 -4.25 10.23 6.21
N ILE A 164 -4.42 11.39 5.60
CA ILE A 164 -4.11 11.64 4.18
C ILE A 164 -3.10 12.78 4.13
N ASP A 165 -1.88 12.49 3.70
CA ASP A 165 -0.82 13.49 3.55
C ASP A 165 -0.67 13.87 2.07
N THR A 166 -0.71 15.16 1.77
CA THR A 166 -0.43 15.72 0.44
C THR A 166 0.97 16.38 0.39
N ASN A 167 1.89 15.94 1.25
CA ASN A 167 3.29 16.40 1.28
C ASN A 167 3.87 16.49 -0.13
N HIS A 168 4.65 17.55 -0.38
CA HIS A 168 5.25 17.90 -1.68
C HIS A 168 4.29 18.24 -2.84
N TYR A 169 3.01 17.89 -2.77
CA TYR A 169 2.01 18.25 -3.77
C TYR A 169 1.42 19.64 -3.49
N LYS A 170 2.11 20.68 -4.00
CA LYS A 170 1.78 22.09 -3.74
C LYS A 170 0.78 22.69 -4.72
N GLY A 171 0.79 22.22 -5.98
CA GLY A 171 -0.09 22.73 -7.05
C GLY A 171 -0.85 21.63 -7.81
N ASN A 172 -0.55 20.37 -7.50
CA ASN A 172 -1.06 19.17 -8.15
C ASN A 172 -1.63 18.17 -7.14
N PHE A 173 -2.05 18.63 -5.96
CA PHE A 173 -2.83 17.81 -5.02
C PHE A 173 -4.28 17.68 -5.53
N PRO A 174 -5.01 16.61 -5.17
CA PRO A 174 -6.41 16.48 -5.54
C PRO A 174 -7.28 17.50 -4.84
N ASP A 175 -8.41 17.85 -5.44
CA ASP A 175 -9.33 18.81 -4.85
C ASP A 175 -10.01 18.26 -3.60
N TRP A 176 -10.44 17.00 -3.69
CA TRP A 176 -11.07 16.27 -2.60
C TRP A 176 -10.75 14.78 -2.69
N CYS A 177 -11.02 14.07 -1.59
CA CYS A 177 -10.94 12.62 -1.53
C CYS A 177 -12.08 12.02 -0.73
N LYS A 178 -12.33 10.72 -0.90
CA LYS A 178 -13.16 9.90 -0.02
C LYS A 178 -12.50 8.54 0.15
N ILE A 179 -12.89 7.81 1.19
CA ILE A 179 -12.41 6.44 1.39
C ILE A 179 -13.61 5.52 1.56
N GLU A 180 -13.53 4.40 0.86
CA GLU A 180 -14.49 3.30 0.95
C GLU A 180 -13.76 2.06 1.46
N ALA A 181 -14.50 1.15 2.09
CA ALA A 181 -13.93 -0.08 2.65
C ALA A 181 -14.84 -1.29 2.38
N CYS A 182 -14.25 -2.47 2.27
CA CYS A 182 -14.98 -3.72 2.12
C CYS A 182 -14.20 -4.89 2.76
N SER A 183 -14.85 -6.04 2.81
CA SER A 183 -14.25 -7.31 3.19
C SER A 183 -14.34 -8.26 2.02
N LEU A 184 -13.20 -8.81 1.62
CA LEU A 184 -13.06 -9.77 0.53
C LEU A 184 -12.39 -11.04 1.03
N THR A 185 -12.78 -12.18 0.47
CA THR A 185 -11.99 -13.42 0.54
C THR A 185 -10.81 -13.37 -0.43
N PRO A 186 -9.79 -14.25 -0.27
CA PRO A 186 -8.68 -14.35 -1.22
C PRO A 186 -9.14 -14.63 -2.67
N GLU A 187 -10.18 -15.44 -2.86
CA GLU A 187 -10.72 -15.78 -4.18
C GLU A 187 -11.40 -14.58 -4.85
N GLU A 188 -12.15 -13.79 -4.06
CA GLU A 188 -12.77 -12.55 -4.54
C GLU A 188 -11.70 -11.51 -4.91
N GLU A 189 -10.69 -11.30 -4.04
CA GLU A 189 -9.55 -10.41 -4.34
C GLU A 189 -8.88 -10.82 -5.66
N GLN A 190 -8.55 -12.10 -5.80
CA GLN A 190 -7.88 -12.60 -6.99
C GLN A 190 -8.71 -12.40 -8.27
N THR A 191 -10.04 -12.51 -8.15
CA THR A 191 -10.98 -12.26 -9.24
C THR A 191 -10.99 -10.78 -9.63
N TYR A 192 -11.10 -9.88 -8.66
CA TYR A 192 -11.07 -8.44 -8.92
C TYR A 192 -9.73 -7.96 -9.48
N ILE A 193 -8.60 -8.51 -9.00
CA ILE A 193 -7.27 -8.24 -9.58
C ILE A 193 -7.21 -8.66 -11.05
N LYS A 194 -7.68 -9.88 -11.39
CA LYS A 194 -7.69 -10.39 -12.77
C LYS A 194 -8.51 -9.51 -13.71
N CYS A 195 -9.66 -9.02 -13.23
CA CYS A 195 -10.52 -8.10 -13.98
C CYS A 195 -10.09 -6.63 -13.85
N LYS A 196 -8.93 -6.33 -13.27
CA LYS A 196 -8.42 -4.96 -13.04
C LYS A 196 -9.42 -4.05 -12.31
N TRP A 197 -10.23 -4.63 -11.44
CA TRP A 197 -11.32 -3.95 -10.71
C TRP A 197 -12.40 -3.33 -11.62
N ILE A 198 -12.48 -3.76 -12.88
CA ILE A 198 -13.53 -3.39 -13.83
C ILE A 198 -14.51 -4.57 -13.90
N SER A 199 -15.64 -4.46 -13.21
CA SER A 199 -16.70 -5.47 -13.21
C SER A 199 -18.07 -4.81 -13.01
N ASP A 200 -19.07 -5.33 -13.71
CA ASP A 200 -20.48 -4.92 -13.56
C ASP A 200 -21.00 -5.13 -12.13
N LYS A 201 -20.42 -6.11 -11.41
CA LYS A 201 -20.69 -6.39 -10.00
C LYS A 201 -19.40 -6.28 -9.19
N GLY A 202 -18.93 -5.04 -9.02
CA GLY A 202 -17.85 -4.72 -8.08
C GLY A 202 -18.21 -5.07 -6.63
N PRO A 203 -17.24 -4.99 -5.70
CA PRO A 203 -17.52 -5.32 -4.31
C PRO A 203 -18.47 -4.32 -3.65
N THR A 204 -19.15 -4.78 -2.60
CA THR A 204 -20.02 -3.93 -1.78
C THR A 204 -19.19 -3.01 -0.90
N TRP A 205 -18.84 -1.85 -1.45
CA TRP A 205 -18.10 -0.79 -0.76
C TRP A 205 -18.98 -0.08 0.29
N LYS A 206 -18.50 -0.01 1.53
CA LYS A 206 -19.05 0.83 2.60
C LYS A 206 -18.28 2.15 2.64
N MET A 207 -18.97 3.25 2.88
CA MET A 207 -18.33 4.55 3.02
C MET A 207 -17.59 4.62 4.36
N LEU A 208 -16.27 4.81 4.34
CA LEU A 208 -15.44 4.95 5.55
C LEU A 208 -15.15 6.43 5.86
N LEU A 209 -14.92 7.23 4.83
CA LEU A 209 -14.71 8.68 4.93
C LEU A 209 -15.50 9.35 3.80
N LEU A 210 -16.49 10.18 4.17
CA LEU A 210 -17.24 11.01 3.22
C LEU A 210 -16.31 11.99 2.48
N PRO A 211 -16.70 12.52 1.30
CA PRO A 211 -15.89 13.49 0.56
C PRO A 211 -15.34 14.63 1.42
N GLN A 212 -14.01 14.72 1.51
CA GLN A 212 -13.27 15.76 2.23
C GLN A 212 -12.45 16.60 1.27
N LYS A 213 -12.57 17.93 1.39
CA LYS A 213 -11.70 18.88 0.70
C LYS A 213 -10.25 18.72 1.19
N LEU A 214 -9.31 18.66 0.25
CA LEU A 214 -7.89 18.59 0.56
C LEU A 214 -7.22 19.97 0.42
N LYS A 215 -6.05 20.08 1.07
CA LYS A 215 -5.15 21.24 1.04
C LYS A 215 -3.80 20.84 0.44
N PRO A 216 -3.08 21.77 -0.19
CA PRO A 216 -1.73 21.52 -0.69
C PRO A 216 -0.76 21.28 0.47
N HIS A 217 0.17 20.34 0.29
CA HIS A 217 1.29 20.15 1.22
C HIS A 217 0.85 20.05 2.70
N TYR A 218 -0.15 19.21 2.98
CA TYR A 218 -0.84 19.21 4.26
C TYR A 218 -1.17 17.79 4.76
N ARG A 219 -1.14 17.62 6.10
CA ARG A 219 -1.56 16.39 6.78
C ARG A 219 -3.00 16.50 7.24
N HIS A 220 -3.88 15.70 6.64
CA HIS A 220 -5.29 15.66 6.98
C HIS A 220 -5.53 14.50 7.94
N LEU A 221 -5.96 14.81 9.16
CA LEU A 221 -6.25 13.83 10.20
C LEU A 221 -7.75 13.75 10.46
N TYR A 222 -8.31 12.56 10.37
CA TYR A 222 -9.73 12.29 10.60
C TYR A 222 -9.90 11.23 11.69
N SER A 223 -10.86 11.45 12.59
CA SER A 223 -11.19 10.58 13.72
C SER A 223 -12.62 10.86 14.20
N GLY A 224 -13.12 10.06 15.14
CA GLY A 224 -14.45 10.22 15.72
C GLY A 224 -15.55 10.08 14.66
N GLU A 225 -16.57 10.93 14.72
CA GLU A 225 -17.74 10.89 13.82
C GLU A 225 -17.40 11.08 12.33
N ARG A 226 -16.21 11.60 12.01
CA ARG A 226 -15.75 11.73 10.61
C ARG A 226 -15.37 10.39 9.99
N VAL A 227 -15.00 9.41 10.81
CA VAL A 227 -14.65 8.05 10.37
C VAL A 227 -15.88 7.17 10.63
N LEU A 228 -16.55 6.80 9.54
CA LEU A 228 -17.80 6.04 9.61
C LEU A 228 -17.53 4.59 10.01
N GLN A 229 -18.40 4.05 10.87
CA GLN A 229 -18.28 2.68 11.38
C GLN A 229 -18.59 1.66 10.29
N CYS A 230 -17.54 1.04 9.72
CA CYS A 230 -17.67 -0.01 8.70
C CYS A 230 -17.65 -1.44 9.27
N GLY A 231 -17.34 -1.59 10.56
CA GLY A 231 -17.03 -2.88 11.20
C GLY A 231 -15.67 -3.42 10.76
N ARG A 232 -15.50 -4.74 10.80
CA ARG A 232 -14.29 -5.42 10.33
C ARG A 232 -14.19 -5.32 8.80
N VAL A 233 -13.09 -4.74 8.31
CA VAL A 233 -12.78 -4.60 6.88
C VAL A 233 -11.41 -5.17 6.55
N SER A 234 -11.21 -5.64 5.31
CA SER A 234 -9.92 -6.15 4.83
C SER A 234 -9.31 -5.32 3.70
N HIS A 235 -10.12 -4.51 3.02
CA HIS A 235 -9.70 -3.69 1.90
C HIS A 235 -10.26 -2.28 2.01
N VAL A 236 -9.53 -1.33 1.43
CA VAL A 236 -9.92 0.07 1.32
C VAL A 236 -9.67 0.59 -0.08
N ARG A 237 -10.53 1.49 -0.54
CA ARG A 237 -10.35 2.24 -1.78
C ARG A 237 -10.25 3.72 -1.45
N LEU A 238 -9.09 4.30 -1.69
CA LEU A 238 -8.93 5.75 -1.73
C LEU A 238 -9.41 6.23 -3.10
N VAL A 239 -10.32 7.20 -3.09
CA VAL A 239 -10.77 7.90 -4.28
C VAL A 239 -10.35 9.36 -4.15
N ILE A 240 -9.70 9.89 -5.19
CA ILE A 240 -9.28 11.28 -5.29
C ILE A 240 -9.95 11.90 -6.50
N ALA A 241 -10.22 13.20 -6.47
CA ALA A 241 -10.86 13.87 -7.60
C ALA A 241 -10.40 15.32 -7.76
N PRO A 242 -10.38 15.83 -9.01
CA PRO A 242 -10.56 15.06 -10.24
C PRO A 242 -9.38 14.10 -10.52
N ASP A 243 -8.19 14.50 -10.12
CA ASP A 243 -6.87 13.89 -10.34
C ASP A 243 -5.89 14.55 -9.34
N GLY A 244 -4.64 14.10 -9.31
CA GLY A 244 -3.56 14.76 -8.58
C GLY A 244 -2.73 13.78 -7.75
N GLY A 245 -2.00 14.33 -6.79
CA GLY A 245 -1.01 13.61 -6.02
C GLY A 245 -1.25 13.52 -4.51
N VAL A 246 -1.06 12.32 -3.96
CA VAL A 246 -1.14 12.01 -2.54
C VAL A 246 0.17 11.37 -2.09
N SER A 247 0.72 11.87 -0.98
CA SER A 247 2.00 11.44 -0.44
C SER A 247 1.88 10.19 0.42
N ARG A 248 0.95 10.18 1.39
CA ARG A 248 0.75 9.05 2.31
C ARG A 248 -0.71 8.82 2.65
N LEU A 249 -1.02 7.56 2.94
CA LEU A 249 -2.27 7.08 3.53
C LEU A 249 -1.92 6.28 4.79
N ARG A 250 -2.53 6.63 5.93
CA ARG A 250 -2.46 5.84 7.16
C ARG A 250 -3.87 5.48 7.62
N LEU A 251 -4.05 4.24 8.03
CA LEU A 251 -5.33 3.71 8.51
C LEU A 251 -5.11 3.04 9.85
N TRP A 252 -5.16 3.87 10.89
CA TRP A 252 -4.99 3.45 12.27
C TRP A 252 -6.25 2.77 12.76
N GLY A 253 -6.08 1.62 13.38
CA GLY A 253 -7.18 0.80 13.82
C GLY A 253 -6.73 -0.36 14.71
N HIS A 254 -7.69 -1.21 15.03
CA HIS A 254 -7.49 -2.34 15.92
C HIS A 254 -7.75 -3.65 15.19
N ILE A 255 -6.97 -4.68 15.52
CA ILE A 255 -7.26 -6.04 15.06
C ILE A 255 -8.42 -6.60 15.88
N ILE A 256 -9.34 -7.29 15.21
CA ILE A 256 -10.34 -8.11 15.91
C ILE A 256 -9.77 -9.52 15.99
N SER A 257 -9.45 -9.97 17.19
CA SER A 257 -9.15 -11.38 17.45
C SER A 257 -10.42 -12.20 17.20
N ASN A 258 -10.30 -13.32 16.47
CA ASN A 258 -11.37 -14.31 16.37
C ASN A 258 -11.46 -15.04 17.72
N THR A 259 -12.00 -14.39 18.75
CA THR A 259 -12.34 -15.09 19.99
C THR A 259 -13.63 -15.85 19.71
N SER A 260 -13.50 -17.14 19.40
CA SER A 260 -14.62 -18.07 19.31
C SER A 260 -15.45 -17.97 20.59
N THR A 261 -16.69 -17.48 20.48
CA THR A 261 -17.70 -17.60 21.53
C THR A 261 -18.07 -19.07 21.66
N ASN A 262 -17.30 -19.81 22.47
CA ASN A 262 -17.64 -21.18 22.83
C ASN A 262 -18.54 -21.14 24.08
N THR A 263 -19.80 -20.72 23.90
CA THR A 263 -20.85 -20.89 24.90
C THR A 263 -21.49 -22.26 24.70
N HIS A 264 -20.80 -23.31 25.12
CA HIS A 264 -21.48 -24.56 25.42
C HIS A 264 -22.18 -24.42 26.77
N GLN A 265 -23.47 -24.09 26.68
CA GLN A 265 -24.47 -24.27 27.72
C GLN A 265 -24.43 -25.73 28.18
N ILE A 266 -23.88 -25.98 29.37
CA ILE A 266 -24.12 -27.24 30.08
C ILE A 266 -25.49 -27.06 30.76
N SER A 267 -26.55 -27.48 30.08
CA SER A 267 -27.83 -27.72 30.74
C SER A 267 -27.71 -29.00 31.55
N LYS A 268 -27.78 -28.85 32.88
CA LYS A 268 -28.21 -29.92 33.79
C LYS A 268 -29.61 -30.37 33.37
N LEU A 269 -29.78 -31.66 33.15
CA LEU A 269 -30.82 -32.54 33.69
C LEU A 269 -30.44 -33.98 33.37
#